data_AF-A0AAP8N7B6-F1
#
_entry.id   AF-A0AAP8N7B6-F1
#
_cell.length_a   1.000
_cell.length_b   1.000
_cell.length_c   1.000
_cell.angle_alpha   90.00
_cell.angle_beta   90.00
_cell.angle_gamma   90.00
#
_symmetry.space_group_name_H-M   'P 1'
#
loop_
_entity.id
_entity.type
_entity.pdbx_description
1 polymer ?
#
loop_
_entity_poly.entity_id
_entity_poly.type
_entity_poly.pdbx_seq_one_letter_code
_entity_poly.pdbx_strand_id
1 'polypeptide(L)' 'HIGYEVAARIAREAILTGQPIRELCLKYDVLTEEELDLILDPYEMTHPGIAGAALLDRQ' A
#
# COMPACT_ATOMS: atom_id res chain seq x y z
N HIS A 1 -4.78 0.35 7.22
CA HIS A 1 -5.08 0.01 5.82
C HIS A 1 -5.08 -1.51 5.59
N ILE A 2 -3.96 -2.25 5.64
CA ILE A 2 -3.97 -3.72 5.35
C ILE A 2 -3.42 -4.65 6.45
N GLY A 3 -2.94 -4.10 7.56
CA GLY A 3 -2.34 -4.87 8.67
C GLY A 3 -0.88 -5.27 8.43
N TYR A 4 -0.13 -5.49 9.53
CA TYR A 4 1.31 -5.72 9.48
C TYR A 4 1.69 -7.04 8.79
N GLU A 5 0.95 -8.12 9.07
CA GLU A 5 1.24 -9.43 8.51
C GLU A 5 1.17 -9.46 6.99
N VAL A 6 0.09 -8.91 6.42
CA VAL A 6 -0.13 -8.83 4.98
C VAL A 6 0.93 -7.95 4.32
N ALA A 7 1.21 -6.78 4.89
CA ALA A 7 2.23 -5.87 4.39
C ALA A 7 3.63 -6.52 4.39
N ALA A 8 4.00 -7.22 5.47
CA ALA A 8 5.28 -7.90 5.58
C ALA A 8 5.42 -9.05 4.57
N ARG A 9 4.33 -9.76 4.28
CA ARG A 9 4.31 -10.81 3.25
C ARG A 9 4.57 -10.22 1.86
N ILE A 10 3.85 -9.16 1.50
CA ILE A 10 4.00 -8.48 0.20
C ILE A 10 5.42 -7.91 0.03
N ALA A 11 5.93 -7.24 1.06
CA ALA A 11 7.29 -6.69 1.03
C ALA A 11 8.35 -7.78 0.80
N ARG A 12 8.20 -8.94 1.45
CA ARG A 12 9.09 -10.08 1.26
C ARG A 12 9.03 -10.63 -0.16
N GLU A 13 7.84 -10.80 -0.72
CA GLU A 13 7.67 -11.27 -2.09
C GLU A 13 8.31 -10.30 -3.09
N ALA A 14 8.05 -8.99 -2.95
CA ALA A 14 8.62 -7.94 -3.80
C ALA A 14 10.16 -8.01 -3.85
N ILE A 15 10.80 -8.20 -2.69
CA ILE A 15 12.27 -8.32 -2.59
C ILE A 15 12.78 -9.58 -3.30
N LEU A 16 12.08 -10.71 -3.14
CA LEU A 16 12.52 -11.99 -3.70
C LEU A 16 12.30 -12.09 -5.21
N THR A 17 11.20 -11.52 -5.71
CA THR A 17 10.81 -11.63 -7.12
C THR A 17 11.23 -10.42 -7.95
N GLY A 18 11.56 -9.29 -7.31
CA GLY A 18 11.79 -8.01 -7.97
C GLY A 18 10.52 -7.37 -8.52
N GLN A 19 9.34 -7.91 -8.20
CA GLN A 19 8.07 -7.37 -8.67
C GLN A 19 7.72 -6.06 -7.95
N PRO A 20 7.11 -5.08 -8.65
CA PRO A 20 6.65 -3.86 -8.03
C PRO A 20 5.61 -4.12 -6.92
N ILE A 21 5.73 -3.41 -5.80
CA ILE A 21 4.77 -3.51 -4.68
C ILE A 21 3.34 -3.22 -5.14
N ARG A 22 3.17 -2.23 -6.03
CA ARG A 22 1.87 -1.87 -6.62
C ARG A 22 1.20 -3.06 -7.29
N GLU A 23 1.93 -3.80 -8.12
CA GLU A 23 1.40 -4.97 -8.82
C GLU A 23 1.00 -6.08 -7.84
N LEU A 24 1.82 -6.33 -6.83
CA LEU A 24 1.52 -7.32 -5.80
C LEU A 24 0.28 -6.95 -4.98
N CYS A 25 0.12 -5.66 -4.66
CA CYS A 25 -1.07 -5.19 -3.94
C CYS A 25 -2.36 -5.42 -4.74
N LEU A 26 -2.34 -5.12 -6.05
CA LEU A 26 -3.48 -5.35 -6.94
C LEU A 26 -3.74 -6.85 -7.17
N LYS A 27 -2.67 -7.63 -7.37
CA LYS A 27 -2.74 -9.09 -7.56
C LYS A 27 -3.44 -9.80 -6.40
N TYR A 28 -3.21 -9.33 -5.17
CA TYR A 28 -3.80 -9.91 -3.97
C TYR A 28 -5.07 -9.21 -3.50
N ASP A 29 -5.58 -8.24 -4.27
CA ASP A 29 -6.78 -7.45 -3.97
C ASP A 29 -6.75 -6.85 -2.55
N VAL A 30 -5.56 -6.41 -2.11
CA VAL A 30 -5.38 -5.83 -0.77
C VAL A 30 -5.61 -4.34 -0.74
N LEU A 31 -5.44 -3.66 -1.88
CA LEU A 31 -5.68 -2.23 -2.10
C LEU A 31 -6.12 -2.03 -3.54
N THR A 32 -7.02 -1.07 -3.78
CA THR A 32 -7.39 -0.66 -5.13
C THR A 32 -6.32 0.25 -5.75
N GLU A 33 -6.44 0.51 -7.06
CA GLU A 33 -5.53 1.41 -7.77
C GLU A 33 -5.59 2.83 -7.20
N GLU A 34 -6.80 3.32 -6.90
CA GLU A 34 -7.03 4.65 -6.32
C GLU A 34 -6.44 4.77 -4.92
N GLU A 35 -6.55 3.70 -4.11
CA GLU A 35 -5.95 3.67 -2.78
C GLU A 35 -4.42 3.68 -2.84
N LEU A 36 -3.86 2.93 -3.78
CA LEU A 36 -2.41 2.90 -4.01
C LEU A 36 -1.88 4.25 -4.49
N ASP A 37 -2.63 4.96 -5.34
CA ASP A 37 -2.23 6.30 -5.79
C ASP A 37 -2.20 7.30 -4.65
N LEU A 38 -3.19 7.25 -3.76
CA LEU A 38 -3.21 8.14 -2.61
C LEU A 38 -2.14 7.79 -1.56
N ILE A 39 -1.91 6.50 -1.31
CA ILE A 39 -0.95 6.03 -0.29
C ILE A 39 0.50 6.20 -0.76
N LEU A 40 0.76 5.98 -2.05
CA LEU A 40 2.10 6.03 -2.64
C LEU A 40 2.43 7.39 -3.27
N ASP A 41 1.68 8.44 -2.94
CA ASP A 41 2.00 9.81 -3.35
C ASP A 41 3.35 10.25 -2.73
N PRO A 42 4.36 10.63 -3.54
CA PRO A 42 5.68 10.95 -3.02
C PRO A 42 5.71 12.14 -2.06
N TYR A 43 4.80 13.10 -2.22
CA TYR A 43 4.71 14.24 -1.33
C TYR A 43 4.15 13.77 0.01
N GLU A 44 2.98 13.13 0.03
CA GLU A 44 2.34 12.61 1.25
C GLU A 44 3.22 11.62 2.02
N MET A 45 3.98 10.76 1.32
CA MET A 45 4.91 9.81 1.94
C MET A 45 6.05 10.46 2.73
N THR A 46 6.30 11.76 2.52
CA THR A 46 7.35 12.52 3.21
C THR A 46 6.83 13.44 4.30
N HIS A 47 5.51 13.47 4.53
CA HIS A 47 4.88 14.30 5.55
C HIS A 47 4.42 13.46 6.75
N PRO A 48 4.47 14.02 7.98
CA PRO A 48 3.94 13.35 9.14
C PRO A 48 2.41 13.26 9.04
N GLY A 49 1.87 12.05 9.18
CA GLY A 49 0.43 11.79 9.07
C GLY A 49 0.17 10.33 8.68
N ILE A 50 -1.11 9.95 8.64
CA ILE A 50 -1.49 8.66 8.03
C ILE A 50 -1.63 8.91 6.53
N ALA A 51 -0.71 8.37 5.72
CA ALA A 51 -0.84 8.41 4.26
C ALA A 51 -2.15 7.74 3.85
N GLY A 52 -2.96 8.43 3.04
CA GLY A 52 -4.30 7.99 2.71
C GLY A 52 -5.31 8.09 3.87
N ALA A 53 -5.14 9.03 4.81
CA ALA A 53 -6.07 9.28 5.90
C ALA A 53 -7.54 9.44 5.44
N ALA A 54 -7.79 9.96 4.24
CA ALA A 54 -9.12 10.05 3.65
C ALA A 54 -9.80 8.68 3.45
N LEU A 55 -9.04 7.57 3.46
CA LEU A 55 -9.54 6.20 3.33
C LEU A 55 -9.91 5.57 4.68
N LEU A 56 -9.66 6.25 5.81
CA LEU A 56 -9.97 5.73 7.16
C LEU A 56 -11.47 5.76 7.47
N ASP A 57 -12.28 6.50 6.72
CA ASP A 57 -13.73 6.58 6.88
C ASP A 57 -14.49 5.38 6.28
N ARG A 58 -13.78 4.37 5.75
CA ARG A 58 -14.37 3.09 5.35
C ARG A 58 -14.69 2.25 6.60
N GLN A 59 -15.77 2.59 7.30
CA GLN A 59 -16.45 1.70 8.26
C GLN A 59 -17.51 0.85 7.55
#